data_AF-A0A672ZB02-F1
#
_entry.id   AF-A0A672ZB02-F1
#
_cell.length_a   1.000
_cell.length_b   1.000
_cell.length_c   1.000
_cell.angle_alpha   90.00
_cell.angle_beta   90.00
_cell.angle_gamma   90.00
#
_symmetry.space_group_name_H-M   'P 1'
#
loop_
_entity.id
_entity.type
_entity.pdbx_description
1 polymer ?
#
loop_
_entity_poly.entity_id
_entity_poly.type
_entity_poly.pdbx_seq_one_letter_code
_entity_poly.pdbx_strand_id
1 'polypeptide(L)'
;SHKEVVLLMQALNSLATPEEKLAALCKKYADLLEESRCMQKRLKALQKKQSQIVKEKIHLQGEHSKAILARSKLESLCRELQRHNKTLKEENAQRSREYDEQRKEAMLHFQMTLSDIEVQMEQHSSHNTKLRQENMELAEKLKKLIEQYELREEHIDKVFKHKELQQQLMDAKLQRITEMMKEVEEKQQRERDFLLKDATESRRKCELMKEQETQLKQQLSLYMDKFEEFQSTLAKSNEVFTTFRQEMEKMTKKIKKLEKETTQWRTKWESNNQALLQMAEEKTLRDGHFKALQGKLELLERLCRALQKERNDLNNRLSLLQEQAGDKGTEDTPPDGQPTGSSTGEEEEGDDEEEEEEEEEACVHQTPRPSELDPVDKTTTTATPSDEPQETPTTEQD
;
A
#
# COMPACT_ATOMS: atom_id res chain seq x y z
N SER A 1 83.60 -186.32 60.45
CA SER A 1 83.08 -187.65 60.82
C SER A 1 84.13 -188.75 60.62
N HIS A 2 84.24 -189.40 59.45
CA HIS A 2 84.96 -190.70 59.33
C HIS A 2 86.43 -190.71 59.80
N LYS A 3 87.18 -189.61 59.60
CA LYS A 3 88.58 -189.48 60.02
C LYS A 3 88.75 -189.38 61.55
N GLU A 4 87.76 -188.83 62.26
CA GLU A 4 87.76 -188.70 63.72
C GLU A 4 87.35 -190.00 64.43
N VAL A 5 86.62 -190.89 63.74
CA VAL A 5 86.32 -192.24 64.22
C VAL A 5 87.58 -193.10 64.21
N VAL A 6 88.40 -193.02 63.15
CA VAL A 6 89.69 -193.74 63.06
C VAL A 6 90.67 -193.26 64.14
N LEU A 7 90.81 -191.94 64.33
CA LEU A 7 91.64 -191.38 65.41
C LEU A 7 91.14 -191.80 66.80
N LEU A 8 89.83 -191.89 67.01
CA LEU A 8 89.27 -192.39 68.27
C LEU A 8 89.60 -193.87 68.47
N MET A 9 89.45 -194.73 67.46
CA MET A 9 89.82 -196.15 67.55
C MET A 9 91.32 -196.36 67.81
N GLN A 10 92.21 -195.52 67.26
CA GLN A 10 93.63 -195.56 67.58
C GLN A 10 93.91 -195.17 69.04
N ALA A 11 93.34 -194.06 69.51
CA ALA A 11 93.48 -193.60 70.90
C ALA A 11 92.88 -194.58 71.93
N LEU A 12 91.83 -195.32 71.55
CA LEU A 12 91.28 -196.41 72.35
C LEU A 12 92.18 -197.64 72.34
N ASN A 13 92.86 -197.96 71.23
CA ASN A 13 93.72 -199.14 71.14
C ASN A 13 95.06 -199.02 71.88
N SER A 14 95.51 -197.80 72.21
CA SER A 14 96.65 -197.57 73.11
C SER A 14 96.36 -197.77 74.60
N LEU A 15 95.10 -198.03 74.98
CA LEU A 15 94.70 -198.25 76.38
C LEU A 15 94.69 -199.75 76.69
N ALA A 16 95.24 -200.12 77.85
CA ALA A 16 95.55 -201.51 78.19
C ALA A 16 94.33 -202.28 78.74
N THR A 17 93.41 -201.58 79.41
CA THR A 17 92.20 -202.16 79.98
C THR A 17 90.95 -201.78 79.18
N PRO A 18 89.88 -202.60 79.18
CA PRO A 18 88.60 -202.22 78.57
C PRO A 18 87.93 -201.05 79.30
N GLU A 19 88.22 -200.86 80.59
CA GLU A 19 87.63 -199.81 81.43
C GLU A 19 88.21 -198.42 81.10
N GLU A 20 89.52 -198.32 80.83
CA GLU A 20 90.12 -197.09 80.28
C GLU A 20 89.50 -196.71 78.94
N LYS A 21 89.26 -197.69 78.06
CA LYS A 21 88.60 -197.48 76.76
C LYS A 21 87.19 -196.94 76.93
N LEU A 22 86.41 -197.54 77.86
CA LEU A 22 85.07 -197.07 78.18
C LEU A 22 85.10 -195.65 78.75
N ALA A 23 86.03 -195.35 79.68
CA ALA A 23 86.17 -194.03 80.29
C ALA A 23 86.51 -192.93 79.27
N ALA A 24 87.44 -193.20 78.35
CA ALA A 24 87.79 -192.26 77.27
C ALA A 24 86.60 -192.01 76.31
N LEU A 25 85.82 -193.04 76.00
CA LEU A 25 84.65 -192.96 75.13
C LEU A 25 83.50 -192.19 75.81
N CYS A 26 83.23 -192.48 77.09
CA CYS A 26 82.29 -191.73 77.93
C CYS A 26 82.69 -190.26 78.08
N LYS A 27 83.97 -189.96 78.29
CA LYS A 27 84.47 -188.58 78.34
C LYS A 27 84.19 -187.84 77.03
N LYS A 28 84.55 -188.41 75.88
CA LYS A 28 84.31 -187.77 74.58
C LYS A 28 82.80 -187.56 74.30
N TYR A 29 81.93 -188.44 74.78
CA TYR A 29 80.48 -188.23 74.73
C TYR A 29 80.00 -187.11 75.67
N ALA A 30 80.58 -186.98 76.85
CA ALA A 30 80.30 -185.86 77.76
C ALA A 30 80.76 -184.53 77.15
N ASP A 31 81.98 -184.48 76.60
CA ASP A 31 82.54 -183.32 75.89
C ASP A 31 81.61 -182.89 74.73
N LEU A 32 81.21 -183.84 73.85
CA LEU A 32 80.25 -183.59 72.75
C LEU A 32 78.87 -183.13 73.23
N LEU A 33 78.39 -183.64 74.37
CA LEU A 33 77.09 -183.25 74.94
C LEU A 33 77.17 -181.85 75.57
N GLU A 34 78.29 -181.49 76.18
CA GLU A 34 78.57 -180.12 76.65
C GLU A 34 78.75 -179.14 75.49
N GLU A 35 79.49 -179.49 74.43
CA GLU A 35 79.57 -178.70 73.19
C GLU A 35 78.18 -178.49 72.58
N SER A 36 77.38 -179.55 72.45
CA SER A 36 75.99 -179.48 71.97
C SER A 36 75.14 -178.57 72.86
N ARG A 37 75.27 -178.66 74.20
CA ARG A 37 74.58 -177.80 75.17
C ARG A 37 75.06 -176.35 75.10
N CYS A 38 76.33 -176.11 74.77
CA CYS A 38 76.91 -174.79 74.54
C CYS A 38 76.40 -174.17 73.23
N MET A 39 76.41 -174.94 72.13
CA MET A 39 75.80 -174.59 70.84
C MET A 39 74.32 -174.26 71.01
N GLN A 40 73.56 -175.07 71.76
CA GLN A 40 72.14 -174.85 72.04
C GLN A 40 71.88 -173.57 72.87
N LYS A 41 72.74 -173.25 73.85
CA LYS A 41 72.73 -171.95 74.56
C LYS A 41 73.02 -170.78 73.59
N ARG A 42 74.04 -170.91 72.74
CA ARG A 42 74.47 -169.89 71.77
C ARG A 42 73.41 -169.65 70.69
N LEU A 43 72.75 -170.70 70.21
CA LEU A 43 71.64 -170.62 69.25
C LEU A 43 70.44 -169.92 69.87
N LYS A 44 70.03 -170.26 71.10
CA LYS A 44 68.96 -169.53 71.82
C LYS A 44 69.31 -168.05 72.05
N ALA A 45 70.57 -167.72 72.36
CA ALA A 45 71.02 -166.35 72.49
C ALA A 45 70.98 -165.57 71.15
N LEU A 46 71.43 -166.20 70.06
CA LEU A 46 71.34 -165.63 68.71
C LEU A 46 69.89 -165.46 68.24
N GLN A 47 69.00 -166.41 68.52
CA GLN A 47 67.57 -166.33 68.21
C GLN A 47 66.88 -165.19 69.00
N LYS A 48 67.22 -165.01 70.28
CA LYS A 48 66.75 -163.85 71.06
C LYS A 48 67.27 -162.54 70.46
N LYS A 49 68.54 -162.47 70.06
CA LYS A 49 69.13 -161.30 69.40
C LYS A 49 68.47 -161.02 68.03
N GLN A 50 68.17 -162.05 67.25
CA GLN A 50 67.44 -161.94 65.98
C GLN A 50 66.03 -161.38 66.20
N SER A 51 65.28 -161.91 67.18
CA SER A 51 63.94 -161.41 67.51
C SER A 51 63.98 -159.94 67.96
N GLN A 52 64.99 -159.54 68.72
CA GLN A 52 65.21 -158.15 69.12
C GLN A 52 65.50 -157.24 67.92
N ILE A 53 66.46 -157.63 67.05
CA ILE A 53 66.80 -156.88 65.82
C ILE A 53 65.59 -156.75 64.88
N VAL A 54 64.74 -157.77 64.78
CA VAL A 54 63.50 -157.70 63.98
C VAL A 54 62.51 -156.69 64.57
N LYS A 55 62.33 -156.64 65.90
CA LYS A 55 61.49 -155.63 66.56
C LYS A 55 62.05 -154.22 66.38
N GLU A 56 63.36 -154.05 66.55
CA GLU A 56 64.06 -152.78 66.34
C GLU A 56 63.92 -152.30 64.89
N LYS A 57 64.07 -153.20 63.90
CA LYS A 57 63.84 -152.90 62.48
C LYS A 57 62.41 -152.41 62.23
N ILE A 58 61.40 -153.10 62.77
CA ILE A 58 59.98 -152.72 62.60
C ILE A 58 59.70 -151.36 63.27
N HIS A 59 60.23 -151.11 64.47
CA HIS A 59 60.09 -149.83 65.16
C HIS A 59 60.73 -148.69 64.36
N LEU A 60 62.00 -148.84 63.93
CA LEU A 60 62.70 -147.86 63.10
C LEU A 60 62.02 -147.63 61.76
N GLN A 61 61.43 -148.65 61.13
CA GLN A 61 60.64 -148.51 59.91
C GLN A 61 59.34 -147.70 60.16
N GLY A 62 58.71 -147.88 61.32
CA GLY A 62 57.57 -147.09 61.77
C GLY A 62 57.93 -145.62 61.99
N GLU A 63 59.00 -145.33 62.72
CA GLU A 63 59.48 -143.95 62.93
C GLU A 63 59.94 -143.30 61.61
N HIS A 64 60.58 -144.05 60.72
CA HIS A 64 60.95 -143.57 59.39
C HIS A 64 59.71 -143.20 58.54
N SER A 65 58.65 -144.01 58.59
CA SER A 65 57.37 -143.71 57.92
C SER A 65 56.70 -142.44 58.47
N LYS A 66 56.70 -142.26 59.80
CA LYS A 66 56.23 -141.02 60.44
C LYS A 66 57.08 -139.81 60.02
N ALA A 67 58.40 -139.95 59.99
CA ALA A 67 59.32 -138.89 59.59
C ALA A 67 59.11 -138.47 58.13
N ILE A 68 58.86 -139.42 57.21
CA ILE A 68 58.48 -139.12 55.82
C ILE A 68 57.19 -138.30 55.77
N LEU A 69 56.13 -138.74 56.46
CA LEU A 69 54.85 -138.02 56.48
C LEU A 69 54.97 -136.61 57.07
N ALA A 70 55.73 -136.46 58.15
CA ALA A 70 56.04 -135.16 58.75
C ALA A 70 56.81 -134.26 57.77
N ARG A 71 57.82 -134.80 57.08
CA ARG A 71 58.60 -134.08 56.06
C ARG A 71 57.71 -133.64 54.90
N SER A 72 56.88 -134.53 54.35
CA SER A 72 55.94 -134.20 53.26
C SER A 72 54.92 -133.13 53.66
N LYS A 73 54.42 -133.15 54.91
CA LYS A 73 53.53 -132.11 55.43
C LYS A 73 54.25 -130.76 55.55
N LEU A 74 55.48 -130.75 56.07
CA LEU A 74 56.32 -129.54 56.14
C LEU A 74 56.66 -129.01 54.73
N GLU A 75 57.01 -129.88 53.79
CA GLU A 75 57.25 -129.51 52.38
C GLU A 75 56.02 -128.86 51.74
N SER A 76 54.80 -129.33 52.01
CA SER A 76 53.56 -128.69 51.51
C SER A 76 53.35 -127.32 52.15
N LEU A 77 53.42 -127.23 53.48
CA LEU A 77 53.26 -125.98 54.23
C LEU A 77 54.31 -124.93 53.83
N CYS A 78 55.57 -125.32 53.59
CA CYS A 78 56.59 -124.43 53.07
C CYS A 78 56.26 -123.93 51.65
N ARG A 79 55.76 -124.79 50.75
CA ARG A 79 55.32 -124.38 49.41
C ARG A 79 54.10 -123.47 49.46
N GLU A 80 53.14 -123.73 50.35
CA GLU A 80 51.95 -122.89 50.57
C GLU A 80 52.33 -121.51 51.13
N LEU A 81 53.18 -121.48 52.17
CA LEU A 81 53.72 -120.24 52.73
C LEU A 81 54.55 -119.46 51.70
N GLN A 82 55.33 -120.13 50.85
CA GLN A 82 56.09 -119.50 49.77
C GLN A 82 55.16 -118.91 48.68
N ARG A 83 54.08 -119.61 48.31
CA ARG A 83 53.04 -119.06 47.40
C ARG A 83 52.39 -117.83 48.03
N HIS A 84 51.91 -117.91 49.27
CA HIS A 84 51.28 -116.78 49.96
C HIS A 84 52.24 -115.58 50.10
N ASN A 85 53.52 -115.81 50.40
CA ASN A 85 54.53 -114.75 50.44
C ASN A 85 54.82 -114.15 49.05
N LYS A 86 54.67 -114.92 47.97
CA LYS A 86 54.77 -114.43 46.61
C LYS A 86 53.54 -113.56 46.27
N THR A 87 52.33 -114.09 46.44
CA THR A 87 51.07 -113.39 46.19
C THR A 87 50.97 -112.08 46.98
N LEU A 88 51.27 -112.09 48.29
CA LEU A 88 51.26 -110.89 49.11
C LEU A 88 52.27 -109.82 48.66
N LYS A 89 53.44 -110.22 48.11
CA LYS A 89 54.39 -109.29 47.50
C LYS A 89 53.87 -108.73 46.18
N GLU A 90 53.23 -109.55 45.36
CA GLU A 90 52.64 -109.14 44.08
C GLU A 90 51.44 -108.18 44.31
N GLU A 91 50.55 -108.50 45.24
CA GLU A 91 49.44 -107.62 45.68
C GLU A 91 49.94 -106.30 46.27
N ASN A 92 50.95 -106.32 47.15
CA ASN A 92 51.47 -105.11 47.76
C ASN A 92 52.22 -104.22 46.74
N ALA A 93 52.96 -104.82 45.81
CA ALA A 93 53.57 -104.10 44.70
C ALA A 93 52.53 -103.51 43.74
N GLN A 94 51.45 -104.24 43.46
CA GLN A 94 50.35 -103.77 42.63
C GLN A 94 49.58 -102.61 43.30
N ARG A 95 49.22 -102.76 44.57
CA ARG A 95 48.58 -101.70 45.38
C ARG A 95 49.44 -100.43 45.48
N SER A 96 50.77 -100.58 45.53
CA SER A 96 51.69 -99.43 45.48
C SER A 96 51.60 -98.68 44.15
N ARG A 97 51.52 -99.38 43.02
CA ARG A 97 51.32 -98.75 41.70
C ARG A 97 49.98 -98.03 41.64
N GLU A 98 48.90 -98.68 42.09
CA GLU A 98 47.55 -98.12 42.08
C GLU A 98 47.47 -96.82 42.90
N TYR A 99 48.12 -96.76 44.08
CA TYR A 99 48.22 -95.51 44.84
C TYR A 99 49.11 -94.46 44.16
N ASP A 100 50.24 -94.85 43.55
CA ASP A 100 51.10 -93.94 42.79
C ASP A 100 50.43 -93.41 41.50
N GLU A 101 49.53 -94.18 40.89
CA GLU A 101 48.72 -93.81 39.73
C GLU A 101 47.58 -92.88 40.13
N GLN A 102 46.76 -93.24 41.12
CA GLN A 102 45.73 -92.35 41.69
C GLN A 102 46.32 -91.01 42.16
N ARG A 103 47.53 -91.02 42.73
CA ARG A 103 48.23 -89.79 43.12
C ARG A 103 48.62 -88.93 41.92
N LYS A 104 49.10 -89.53 40.82
CA LYS A 104 49.42 -88.79 39.58
C LYS A 104 48.16 -88.24 38.93
N GLU A 105 47.08 -89.02 38.87
CA GLU A 105 45.78 -88.59 38.35
C GLU A 105 45.22 -87.41 39.15
N ALA A 106 45.24 -87.49 40.48
CA ALA A 106 44.83 -86.37 41.34
C ALA A 106 45.71 -85.12 41.14
N MET A 107 47.03 -85.26 41.08
CA MET A 107 47.94 -84.14 40.80
C MET A 107 47.69 -83.51 39.42
N LEU A 108 47.47 -84.34 38.39
CA LEU A 108 47.19 -83.90 37.02
C LEU A 108 45.82 -83.20 36.94
N HIS A 109 44.80 -83.71 37.62
CA HIS A 109 43.49 -83.04 37.72
C HIS A 109 43.63 -81.68 38.42
N PHE A 110 44.35 -81.57 39.53
CA PHE A 110 44.59 -80.27 40.17
C PHE A 110 45.34 -79.30 39.25
N GLN A 111 46.34 -79.78 38.51
CA GLN A 111 47.09 -78.96 37.56
C GLN A 111 46.23 -78.49 36.39
N MET A 112 45.36 -79.35 35.84
CA MET A 112 44.40 -78.96 34.81
C MET A 112 43.41 -77.91 35.35
N THR A 113 42.80 -78.15 36.51
CA THR A 113 41.85 -77.19 37.12
C THR A 113 42.50 -75.83 37.40
N LEU A 114 43.76 -75.80 37.84
CA LEU A 114 44.51 -74.54 37.98
C LEU A 114 44.74 -73.85 36.64
N SER A 115 45.16 -74.58 35.60
CA SER A 115 45.34 -74.02 34.25
C SER A 115 44.03 -73.51 33.65
N ASP A 116 42.89 -74.17 33.90
CA ASP A 116 41.57 -73.72 33.46
C ASP A 116 41.15 -72.42 34.17
N ILE A 117 41.48 -72.27 35.45
CA ILE A 117 41.26 -71.03 36.22
C ILE A 117 42.16 -69.90 35.70
N GLU A 118 43.44 -70.17 35.45
CA GLU A 118 44.38 -69.19 34.87
C GLU A 118 43.89 -68.69 33.50
N VAL A 119 43.46 -69.61 32.62
CA VAL A 119 42.88 -69.28 31.32
C VAL A 119 41.58 -68.48 31.46
N GLN A 120 40.70 -68.81 32.40
CA GLN A 120 39.48 -68.02 32.66
C GLN A 120 39.80 -66.61 33.18
N MET A 121 40.81 -66.47 34.05
CA MET A 121 41.26 -65.16 34.54
C MET A 121 41.85 -64.30 33.42
N GLU A 122 42.67 -64.88 32.53
CA GLU A 122 43.21 -64.17 31.37
C GLU A 122 42.11 -63.81 30.37
N GLN A 123 41.18 -64.72 30.07
CA GLN A 123 40.02 -64.44 29.22
C GLN A 123 39.19 -63.28 29.77
N HIS A 124 38.84 -63.31 31.06
CA HIS A 124 38.08 -62.24 31.72
C HIS A 124 38.85 -60.91 31.72
N SER A 125 40.16 -60.93 31.99
CA SER A 125 41.03 -59.75 31.90
C SER A 125 41.06 -59.15 30.49
N SER A 126 41.20 -60.00 29.46
CA SER A 126 41.21 -59.56 28.06
C SER A 126 39.85 -58.99 27.61
N HIS A 127 38.74 -59.59 28.03
CA HIS A 127 37.39 -59.10 27.75
C HIS A 127 37.12 -57.78 28.47
N ASN A 128 37.49 -57.66 29.74
CA ASN A 128 37.38 -56.43 30.52
C ASN A 128 38.25 -55.29 29.95
N THR A 129 39.39 -55.63 29.34
CA THR A 129 40.26 -54.68 28.63
C THR A 129 39.64 -54.21 27.31
N LYS A 130 39.09 -55.13 26.50
CA LYS A 130 38.31 -54.78 25.28
C LYS A 130 37.13 -53.88 25.61
N LEU A 131 36.37 -54.20 26.66
CA LEU A 131 35.23 -53.39 27.08
C LEU A 131 35.64 -51.98 27.53
N ARG A 132 36.82 -51.79 28.14
CA ARG A 132 37.36 -50.42 28.40
C ARG A 132 37.69 -49.68 27.11
N GLN A 133 38.34 -50.35 26.15
CA GLN A 133 38.69 -49.78 24.85
C GLN A 133 37.43 -49.34 24.07
N GLU A 134 36.42 -50.22 23.99
CA GLU A 134 35.13 -49.93 23.33
C GLU A 134 34.42 -48.73 23.98
N ASN A 135 34.39 -48.65 25.31
CA ASN A 135 33.83 -47.49 26.02
C ASN A 135 34.61 -46.19 25.75
N MET A 136 35.94 -46.25 25.68
CA MET A 136 36.78 -45.09 25.35
C MET A 136 36.53 -44.61 23.91
N GLU A 137 36.40 -45.52 22.95
CA GLU A 137 36.04 -45.17 21.58
C GLU A 137 34.63 -44.61 21.44
N LEU A 138 33.66 -45.11 22.22
CA LEU A 138 32.31 -44.56 22.27
C LEU A 138 32.30 -43.14 22.86
N ALA A 139 33.09 -42.89 23.92
CA ALA A 139 33.29 -41.56 24.47
C ALA A 139 33.95 -40.60 23.46
N GLU A 140 34.95 -41.05 22.70
CA GLU A 140 35.52 -40.27 21.59
C GLU A 140 34.52 -39.98 20.47
N LYS A 141 33.68 -40.96 20.09
CA LYS A 141 32.65 -40.80 19.06
C LYS A 141 31.59 -39.78 19.50
N LEU A 142 31.15 -39.85 20.77
CA LEU A 142 30.25 -38.86 21.37
C LEU A 142 30.88 -37.46 21.43
N LYS A 143 32.14 -37.35 21.85
CA LYS A 143 32.85 -36.07 21.89
C LYS A 143 32.94 -35.43 20.51
N LYS A 144 33.36 -36.18 19.49
CA LYS A 144 33.46 -35.70 18.10
C LYS A 144 32.10 -35.32 17.51
N LEU A 145 31.02 -35.97 17.96
CA LEU A 145 29.65 -35.60 17.58
C LEU A 145 29.24 -34.25 18.20
N ILE A 146 29.54 -34.03 19.49
CA ILE A 146 29.29 -32.75 20.18
C ILE A 146 30.07 -31.61 19.50
N GLU A 147 31.37 -31.79 19.24
CA GLU A 147 32.22 -30.82 18.53
C GLU A 147 31.66 -30.48 17.13
N GLN A 148 31.02 -31.43 16.44
CA GLN A 148 30.35 -31.19 15.16
C GLN A 148 29.02 -30.44 15.29
N TYR A 149 28.26 -30.64 16.37
CA TYR A 149 27.04 -29.87 16.65
C TYR A 149 27.38 -28.42 17.03
N GLU A 150 28.36 -28.21 17.91
CA GLU A 150 28.87 -26.88 18.29
C GLU A 150 29.34 -26.08 17.05
N LEU A 151 30.14 -26.70 16.18
CA LEU A 151 30.60 -26.07 14.92
C LEU A 151 29.44 -25.76 13.94
N ARG A 152 28.40 -26.59 13.94
CA ARG A 152 27.20 -26.38 13.12
C ARG A 152 26.33 -25.24 13.66
N GLU A 153 26.17 -25.15 14.98
CA GLU A 153 25.46 -24.08 15.66
C GLU A 153 26.18 -22.74 15.44
N GLU A 154 27.50 -22.69 15.63
CA GLU A 154 28.34 -21.55 15.26
C GLU A 154 28.17 -21.10 13.80
N HIS A 155 28.00 -22.05 12.86
CA HIS A 155 27.77 -21.72 11.46
C HIS A 155 26.36 -21.16 11.22
N ILE A 156 25.35 -21.73 11.86
CA ILE A 156 23.96 -21.26 11.81
C ILE A 156 23.86 -19.82 12.35
N ASP A 157 24.49 -19.52 13.49
CA ASP A 157 24.58 -18.17 14.06
C ASP A 157 25.22 -17.16 13.10
N LYS A 158 26.32 -17.55 12.45
CA LYS A 158 27.00 -16.69 11.45
C LYS A 158 26.11 -16.43 10.24
N VAL A 159 25.31 -17.42 9.81
CA VAL A 159 24.33 -17.26 8.72
C VAL A 159 23.15 -16.38 9.15
N PHE A 160 22.59 -16.58 10.35
CA PHE A 160 21.53 -15.72 10.90
C PHE A 160 21.99 -14.28 11.03
N LYS A 161 23.17 -14.03 11.60
CA LYS A 161 23.74 -12.69 11.75
C LYS A 161 24.04 -12.02 10.40
N HIS A 162 24.44 -12.79 9.38
CA HIS A 162 24.57 -12.28 8.02
C HIS A 162 23.21 -11.91 7.40
N LYS A 163 22.17 -12.73 7.64
CA LYS A 163 20.80 -12.46 7.15
C LYS A 163 20.16 -11.26 7.83
N GLU A 164 20.34 -11.11 9.15
CA GLU A 164 19.89 -9.95 9.91
C GLU A 164 20.52 -8.66 9.38
N LEU A 165 21.84 -8.64 9.18
CA LEU A 165 22.53 -7.48 8.59
C LEU A 165 22.12 -7.23 7.12
N GLN A 166 21.78 -8.28 6.36
CA GLN A 166 21.24 -8.14 5.00
C GLN A 166 19.84 -7.50 5.01
N GLN A 167 19.00 -7.88 5.97
CA GLN A 167 17.64 -7.36 6.15
C GLN A 167 17.68 -5.88 6.57
N GLN A 168 18.39 -5.55 7.64
CA GLN A 168 18.59 -4.17 8.10
C GLN A 168 19.12 -3.23 7.00
N LEU A 169 20.00 -3.73 6.13
CA LEU A 169 20.54 -2.98 4.98
C LEU A 169 19.50 -2.77 3.86
N MET A 170 18.51 -3.65 3.71
CA MET A 170 17.38 -3.41 2.82
C MET A 170 16.35 -2.46 3.44
N ASP A 171 16.03 -2.61 4.72
CA ASP A 171 15.07 -1.74 5.41
C ASP A 171 15.56 -0.28 5.44
N ALA A 172 16.85 -0.06 5.74
CA ALA A 172 17.46 1.27 5.67
C ALA A 172 17.47 1.87 4.25
N LYS A 173 17.54 1.03 3.20
CA LYS A 173 17.41 1.50 1.80
C LYS A 173 15.97 1.85 1.46
N LEU A 174 15.02 1.01 1.89
CA LEU A 174 13.59 1.23 1.68
C LEU A 174 13.14 2.52 2.38
N GLN A 175 13.48 2.69 3.65
CA GLN A 175 13.21 3.91 4.43
C GLN A 175 13.76 5.15 3.71
N ARG A 176 15.03 5.12 3.28
CA ARG A 176 15.64 6.25 2.54
C ARG A 176 14.90 6.57 1.24
N ILE A 177 14.42 5.56 0.50
CA ILE A 177 13.65 5.78 -0.73
C ILE A 177 12.29 6.41 -0.39
N THR A 178 11.59 5.90 0.63
CA THR A 178 10.31 6.45 1.11
C THR A 178 10.45 7.89 1.59
N GLU A 179 11.51 8.22 2.34
CA GLU A 179 11.82 9.58 2.78
C GLU A 179 12.10 10.51 1.60
N MET A 180 12.92 10.10 0.63
CA MET A 180 13.20 10.88 -0.58
C MET A 180 11.95 11.07 -1.46
N MET A 181 11.07 10.07 -1.56
CA MET A 181 9.79 10.21 -2.26
C MET A 181 8.90 11.22 -1.55
N LYS A 182 8.77 11.14 -0.22
CA LYS A 182 7.98 12.08 0.58
C LYS A 182 8.51 13.52 0.46
N GLU A 183 9.82 13.74 0.48
CA GLU A 183 10.41 15.07 0.28
C GLU A 183 10.03 15.67 -1.09
N VAL A 184 10.01 14.84 -2.14
CA VAL A 184 9.60 15.24 -3.50
C VAL A 184 8.10 15.51 -3.57
N GLU A 185 7.26 14.66 -2.98
CA GLU A 185 5.80 14.83 -2.92
C GLU A 185 5.41 16.10 -2.15
N GLU A 186 6.00 16.34 -0.98
CA GLU A 186 5.78 17.57 -0.23
C GLU A 186 6.27 18.81 -0.99
N LYS A 187 7.39 18.72 -1.73
CA LYS A 187 7.87 19.83 -2.57
C LYS A 187 6.88 20.12 -3.71
N GLN A 188 6.41 19.09 -4.40
CA GLN A 188 5.41 19.22 -5.47
C GLN A 188 4.07 19.74 -4.94
N GLN A 189 3.66 19.34 -3.73
CA GLN A 189 2.48 19.89 -3.05
C GLN A 189 2.66 21.39 -2.80
N ARG A 190 3.76 21.79 -2.16
CA ARG A 190 4.09 23.20 -1.89
C ARG A 190 4.15 24.05 -3.17
N GLU A 191 4.68 23.50 -4.27
CA GLU A 191 4.75 24.16 -5.57
C GLU A 191 3.36 24.29 -6.24
N ARG A 192 2.53 23.24 -6.19
CA ARG A 192 1.13 23.29 -6.66
C ARG A 192 0.30 24.31 -5.87
N ASP A 193 0.43 24.35 -4.55
CA ASP A 193 -0.31 25.29 -3.70
C ASP A 193 0.11 26.74 -3.95
N PHE A 194 1.42 26.98 -4.18
CA PHE A 194 1.93 28.29 -4.56
C PHE A 194 1.38 28.76 -5.92
N LEU A 195 1.44 27.90 -6.95
CA LEU A 195 0.94 28.22 -8.29
C LEU A 195 -0.58 28.41 -8.32
N LEU A 196 -1.34 27.63 -7.53
CA LEU A 196 -2.79 27.80 -7.37
C LEU A 196 -3.13 29.14 -6.71
N LYS A 197 -2.34 29.55 -5.71
CA LYS A 197 -2.49 30.85 -5.05
C LYS A 197 -2.18 32.02 -6.01
N ASP A 198 -1.05 32.00 -6.71
CA ASP A 198 -0.71 33.05 -7.68
C ASP A 198 -1.77 33.16 -8.80
N ALA A 199 -2.21 32.01 -9.35
CA ALA A 199 -3.25 31.97 -10.37
C ALA A 199 -4.64 32.45 -9.90
N THR A 200 -4.93 32.41 -8.60
CA THR A 200 -6.19 32.94 -8.04
C THR A 200 -6.07 34.42 -7.65
N GLU A 201 -4.94 34.88 -7.11
CA GLU A 201 -4.69 36.30 -6.86
C GLU A 201 -4.60 37.11 -8.16
N SER A 202 -3.90 36.58 -9.18
CA SER A 202 -3.81 37.17 -10.52
C SER A 202 -5.18 37.28 -11.20
N ARG A 203 -6.02 36.24 -11.09
CA ARG A 203 -7.40 36.25 -11.60
C ARG A 203 -8.26 37.32 -10.91
N ARG A 204 -8.23 37.37 -9.56
CA ARG A 204 -8.93 38.38 -8.77
C ARG A 204 -8.51 39.81 -9.15
N LYS A 205 -7.23 40.02 -9.44
CA LYS A 205 -6.71 41.30 -9.94
C LYS A 205 -7.26 41.63 -11.33
N CYS A 206 -7.33 40.66 -12.24
CA CYS A 206 -7.93 40.84 -13.57
C CYS A 206 -9.43 41.16 -13.49
N GLU A 207 -10.18 40.49 -12.62
CA GLU A 207 -11.59 40.76 -12.34
C GLU A 207 -11.81 42.19 -11.85
N LEU A 208 -11.01 42.65 -10.88
CA LEU A 208 -11.06 44.04 -10.37
C LEU A 208 -10.72 45.09 -11.46
N MET A 209 -9.70 44.83 -12.28
CA MET A 209 -9.34 45.74 -13.39
C MET A 209 -10.45 45.81 -14.45
N LYS A 210 -11.13 44.70 -14.73
CA LYS A 210 -12.29 44.65 -15.65
C LYS A 210 -13.51 45.39 -15.09
N GLU A 211 -13.72 45.34 -13.77
CA GLU A 211 -14.77 46.12 -13.11
C GLU A 211 -14.47 47.63 -13.21
N GLN A 212 -13.22 48.04 -12.94
CA GLN A 212 -12.77 49.43 -13.12
C GLN A 212 -12.89 49.90 -14.57
N GLU A 213 -12.50 49.07 -15.55
CA GLU A 213 -12.68 49.34 -16.98
C GLU A 213 -14.16 49.57 -17.33
N THR A 214 -15.06 48.77 -16.75
CA THR A 214 -16.51 48.89 -16.95
C THR A 214 -17.05 50.19 -16.35
N GLN A 215 -16.63 50.55 -15.13
CA GLN A 215 -16.99 51.81 -14.49
C GLN A 215 -16.49 53.05 -15.27
N LEU A 216 -15.26 53.00 -15.79
CA LEU A 216 -14.69 54.07 -16.62
C LEU A 216 -15.42 54.20 -17.97
N LYS A 217 -15.82 53.08 -18.59
CA LYS A 217 -16.67 53.09 -19.80
C LYS A 217 -18.05 53.70 -19.54
N GLN A 218 -18.66 53.41 -18.39
CA GLN A 218 -19.93 54.03 -17.97
C GLN A 218 -19.77 55.55 -17.76
N GLN A 219 -18.67 56.00 -17.13
CA GLN A 219 -18.38 57.43 -17.03
C GLN A 219 -18.16 58.09 -18.39
N LEU A 220 -17.42 57.44 -19.30
CA LEU A 220 -17.20 57.93 -20.67
C LEU A 220 -18.52 58.08 -21.45
N SER A 221 -19.44 57.10 -21.35
CA SER A 221 -20.79 57.22 -21.92
C SER A 221 -21.50 58.44 -21.35
N LEU A 222 -21.59 58.55 -20.02
CA LEU A 222 -22.27 59.67 -19.34
C LEU A 222 -21.65 61.05 -19.66
N TYR A 223 -20.37 61.11 -20.01
CA TYR A 223 -19.74 62.34 -20.53
C TYR A 223 -19.99 62.58 -22.02
N MET A 224 -20.12 61.53 -22.85
CA MET A 224 -20.59 61.66 -24.23
C MET A 224 -22.05 62.14 -24.27
N ASP A 225 -22.95 61.50 -23.53
CA ASP A 225 -24.37 61.84 -23.46
C ASP A 225 -24.54 63.34 -23.11
N LYS A 226 -23.82 63.82 -22.09
CA LYS A 226 -23.79 65.24 -21.71
C LYS A 226 -23.17 66.16 -22.78
N PHE A 227 -22.16 65.70 -23.51
CA PHE A 227 -21.58 66.49 -24.59
C PHE A 227 -22.56 66.62 -25.78
N GLU A 228 -23.34 65.58 -26.06
CA GLU A 228 -24.44 65.61 -27.04
C GLU A 228 -25.59 66.50 -26.56
N GLU A 229 -25.96 66.48 -25.28
CA GLU A 229 -26.89 67.45 -24.67
C GLU A 229 -26.40 68.89 -24.83
N PHE A 230 -25.12 69.16 -24.54
CA PHE A 230 -24.52 70.48 -24.72
C PHE A 230 -24.50 70.92 -26.19
N GLN A 231 -24.14 70.03 -27.12
CA GLN A 231 -24.15 70.32 -28.56
C GLN A 231 -25.57 70.54 -29.09
N SER A 232 -26.56 69.75 -28.65
CA SER A 232 -27.98 69.95 -28.97
C SER A 232 -28.48 71.30 -28.46
N THR A 233 -28.09 71.68 -27.24
CA THR A 233 -28.44 72.97 -26.64
C THR A 233 -27.75 74.15 -27.35
N LEU A 234 -26.48 73.98 -27.74
CA LEU A 234 -25.73 74.98 -28.50
C LEU A 234 -26.29 75.17 -29.91
N ALA A 235 -26.70 74.09 -30.58
CA ALA A 235 -27.36 74.14 -31.88
C ALA A 235 -28.69 74.91 -31.81
N LYS A 236 -29.56 74.56 -30.86
CA LYS A 236 -30.83 75.29 -30.59
C LYS A 236 -30.58 76.75 -30.22
N SER A 237 -29.54 77.05 -29.46
CA SER A 237 -29.17 78.44 -29.12
C SER A 237 -28.72 79.22 -30.36
N ASN A 238 -27.90 78.62 -31.24
CA ASN A 238 -27.49 79.24 -32.51
C ASN A 238 -28.68 79.45 -33.45
N GLU A 239 -29.64 78.53 -33.48
CA GLU A 239 -30.90 78.66 -34.22
C GLU A 239 -31.74 79.84 -33.70
N VAL A 240 -31.91 79.95 -32.38
CA VAL A 240 -32.58 81.12 -31.75
C VAL A 240 -31.84 82.43 -32.03
N PHE A 241 -30.49 82.44 -32.10
CA PHE A 241 -29.75 83.63 -32.50
C PHE A 241 -29.92 83.97 -33.99
N THR A 242 -30.07 83.00 -34.89
CA THR A 242 -30.34 83.27 -36.31
C THR A 242 -31.78 83.70 -36.56
N THR A 243 -32.78 83.15 -35.86
CA THR A 243 -34.16 83.65 -35.93
C THR A 243 -34.27 85.07 -35.38
N PHE A 244 -33.71 85.37 -34.19
CA PHE A 244 -33.70 86.74 -33.67
C PHE A 244 -32.97 87.73 -34.59
N ARG A 245 -31.88 87.33 -35.27
CA ARG A 245 -31.25 88.18 -36.30
C ARG A 245 -32.20 88.46 -37.46
N GLN A 246 -32.89 87.44 -37.98
CA GLN A 246 -33.87 87.61 -39.06
C GLN A 246 -35.04 88.50 -38.61
N GLU A 247 -35.51 88.38 -37.37
CA GLU A 247 -36.55 89.24 -36.80
C GLU A 247 -36.08 90.69 -36.61
N MET A 248 -34.87 90.91 -36.09
CA MET A 248 -34.29 92.26 -36.01
C MET A 248 -34.13 92.88 -37.40
N GLU A 249 -33.79 92.09 -38.43
CA GLU A 249 -33.78 92.57 -39.81
C GLU A 249 -35.19 92.90 -40.33
N LYS A 250 -36.19 92.03 -40.12
CA LYS A 250 -37.59 92.29 -40.47
C LYS A 250 -38.10 93.56 -39.78
N MET A 251 -37.81 93.73 -38.49
CA MET A 251 -38.16 94.91 -37.69
C MET A 251 -37.43 96.17 -38.19
N THR A 252 -36.13 96.08 -38.50
CA THR A 252 -35.37 97.20 -39.10
C THR A 252 -35.94 97.60 -40.47
N LYS A 253 -36.36 96.64 -41.30
CA LYS A 253 -37.05 96.88 -42.58
C LYS A 253 -38.41 97.57 -42.34
N LYS A 254 -39.18 97.15 -41.32
CA LYS A 254 -40.46 97.76 -40.93
C LYS A 254 -40.30 99.18 -40.38
N ILE A 255 -39.29 99.44 -39.55
CA ILE A 255 -38.93 100.79 -39.07
C ILE A 255 -38.62 101.70 -40.27
N LYS A 256 -37.76 101.27 -41.20
CA LYS A 256 -37.42 102.05 -42.41
C LYS A 256 -38.62 102.30 -43.34
N LYS A 257 -39.64 101.45 -43.33
CA LYS A 257 -40.92 101.68 -44.02
C LYS A 257 -41.74 102.77 -43.31
N LEU A 258 -41.91 102.64 -41.99
CA LEU A 258 -42.62 103.62 -41.16
C LEU A 258 -41.93 105.01 -41.17
N GLU A 259 -40.60 105.07 -41.21
CA GLU A 259 -39.84 106.32 -41.37
C GLU A 259 -40.15 107.01 -42.71
N LYS A 260 -40.20 106.24 -43.82
CA LYS A 260 -40.60 106.75 -45.14
C LYS A 260 -42.04 107.27 -45.13
N GLU A 261 -42.97 106.50 -44.57
CA GLU A 261 -44.38 106.88 -44.44
C GLU A 261 -44.54 108.14 -43.56
N THR A 262 -43.82 108.23 -42.45
CA THR A 262 -43.79 109.41 -41.56
C THR A 262 -43.25 110.65 -42.28
N THR A 263 -42.19 110.50 -43.09
CA THR A 263 -41.69 111.61 -43.91
C THR A 263 -42.67 112.03 -45.00
N GLN A 264 -43.32 111.09 -45.70
CA GLN A 264 -44.36 111.41 -46.68
C GLN A 264 -45.56 112.13 -46.04
N TRP A 265 -46.04 111.68 -44.88
CA TRP A 265 -47.13 112.33 -44.16
C TRP A 265 -46.76 113.74 -43.71
N ARG A 266 -45.52 113.96 -43.26
CA ARG A 266 -45.01 115.30 -42.94
C ARG A 266 -45.01 116.20 -44.18
N THR A 267 -44.48 115.74 -45.31
CA THR A 267 -44.47 116.53 -46.56
C THR A 267 -45.88 116.82 -47.10
N LYS A 268 -46.82 115.87 -46.99
CA LYS A 268 -48.24 116.11 -47.31
C LYS A 268 -48.86 117.19 -46.40
N TRP A 269 -48.58 117.15 -45.10
CA TRP A 269 -49.06 118.13 -44.14
C TRP A 269 -48.44 119.52 -44.37
N GLU A 270 -47.13 119.60 -44.58
CA GLU A 270 -46.41 120.82 -44.94
C GLU A 270 -46.99 121.46 -46.21
N SER A 271 -47.23 120.65 -47.25
CA SER A 271 -47.82 121.09 -48.51
C SER A 271 -49.27 121.58 -48.36
N ASN A 272 -50.10 120.89 -47.57
CA ASN A 272 -51.47 121.32 -47.31
C ASN A 272 -51.51 122.63 -46.50
N ASN A 273 -50.67 122.75 -45.48
CA ASN A 273 -50.55 123.97 -44.68
C ASN A 273 -50.01 125.16 -45.52
N GLN A 274 -49.10 124.90 -46.47
CA GLN A 274 -48.61 125.90 -47.42
C GLN A 274 -49.73 126.40 -48.36
N ALA A 275 -50.58 125.51 -48.86
CA ALA A 275 -51.76 125.89 -49.67
C ALA A 275 -52.80 126.67 -48.84
N LEU A 276 -52.97 126.32 -47.57
CA LEU A 276 -53.87 127.02 -46.64
C LEU A 276 -53.38 128.45 -46.34
N LEU A 277 -52.06 128.65 -46.25
CA LEU A 277 -51.45 129.98 -46.17
C LEU A 277 -51.68 130.81 -47.44
N GLN A 278 -51.51 130.22 -48.62
CA GLN A 278 -51.79 130.91 -49.90
C GLN A 278 -53.26 131.35 -50.02
N MET A 279 -54.22 130.51 -49.62
CA MET A 279 -55.64 130.91 -49.56
C MET A 279 -55.90 132.05 -48.56
N ALA A 280 -55.16 132.11 -47.45
CA ALA A 280 -55.26 133.23 -46.51
C ALA A 280 -54.72 134.54 -47.12
N GLU A 281 -53.59 134.49 -47.84
CA GLU A 281 -53.02 135.64 -48.55
C GLU A 281 -53.99 136.17 -49.63
N GLU A 282 -54.51 135.31 -50.52
CA GLU A 282 -55.50 135.69 -51.54
C GLU A 282 -56.74 136.37 -50.96
N LYS A 283 -57.24 135.85 -49.82
CA LYS A 283 -58.39 136.45 -49.11
C LYS A 283 -58.08 137.87 -48.64
N THR A 284 -56.93 138.09 -47.99
CA THR A 284 -56.55 139.44 -47.54
C THR A 284 -56.41 140.43 -48.69
N LEU A 285 -55.94 139.96 -49.86
CA LEU A 285 -55.85 140.77 -51.07
C LEU A 285 -57.25 141.20 -51.57
N ARG A 286 -58.21 140.27 -51.64
CA ARG A 286 -59.61 140.57 -52.03
C ARG A 286 -60.28 141.57 -51.08
N ASP A 287 -60.13 141.39 -49.77
CA ASP A 287 -60.72 142.29 -48.77
C ASP A 287 -60.16 143.73 -48.88
N GLY A 288 -58.89 143.87 -49.28
CA GLY A 288 -58.28 145.16 -49.62
C GLY A 288 -58.89 145.80 -50.87
N HIS A 289 -59.06 145.04 -51.96
CA HIS A 289 -59.71 145.51 -53.19
C HIS A 289 -61.17 145.94 -52.96
N PHE A 290 -61.92 145.22 -52.12
CA PHE A 290 -63.32 145.53 -51.84
C PHE A 290 -63.49 146.90 -51.14
N LYS A 291 -62.66 147.18 -50.12
CA LYS A 291 -62.64 148.48 -49.43
C LYS A 291 -62.30 149.64 -50.38
N ALA A 292 -61.37 149.43 -51.30
CA ALA A 292 -60.98 150.45 -52.29
C ALA A 292 -62.08 150.75 -53.34
N LEU A 293 -63.00 149.81 -53.60
CA LEU A 293 -64.20 150.03 -54.40
C LEU A 293 -65.29 150.75 -53.61
N GLN A 294 -65.53 150.33 -52.36
CA GLN A 294 -66.57 150.91 -51.50
C GLN A 294 -66.36 152.41 -51.25
N GLY A 295 -65.11 152.83 -51.00
CA GLY A 295 -64.76 154.25 -50.82
C GLY A 295 -64.97 155.13 -52.07
N LYS A 296 -64.99 154.56 -53.29
CA LYS A 296 -65.31 155.31 -54.52
C LYS A 296 -66.81 155.56 -54.68
N LEU A 297 -67.64 154.63 -54.18
CA LEU A 297 -69.10 154.71 -54.24
C LEU A 297 -69.65 155.87 -53.38
N GLU A 298 -69.15 156.01 -52.14
CA GLU A 298 -69.55 157.10 -51.23
C GLU A 298 -69.22 158.51 -51.74
N LEU A 299 -68.20 158.64 -52.59
CA LEU A 299 -67.80 159.92 -53.19
C LEU A 299 -68.76 160.31 -54.33
N LEU A 300 -69.18 159.32 -55.13
CA LEU A 300 -70.17 159.50 -56.20
C LEU A 300 -71.55 159.89 -55.64
N GLU A 301 -71.99 159.24 -54.56
CA GLU A 301 -73.26 159.57 -53.88
C GLU A 301 -73.33 161.03 -53.41
N ARG A 302 -72.22 161.56 -52.84
CA ARG A 302 -72.17 162.95 -52.38
C ARG A 302 -72.30 163.95 -53.53
N LEU A 303 -71.72 163.65 -54.70
CA LEU A 303 -71.79 164.52 -55.88
C LEU A 303 -73.21 164.62 -56.44
N CYS A 304 -73.90 163.48 -56.58
CA CYS A 304 -75.28 163.44 -57.07
C CYS A 304 -76.25 164.21 -56.17
N ARG A 305 -76.11 164.08 -54.84
CA ARG A 305 -76.98 164.76 -53.86
C ARG A 305 -76.81 166.29 -53.86
N ALA A 306 -75.67 166.82 -54.32
CA ALA A 306 -75.47 168.26 -54.52
C ALA A 306 -76.20 168.76 -55.77
N LEU A 307 -75.95 168.14 -56.92
CA LEU A 307 -76.52 168.53 -58.22
C LEU A 307 -78.06 168.44 -58.26
N GLN A 308 -78.65 167.47 -57.56
CA GLN A 308 -80.10 167.35 -57.43
C GLN A 308 -80.76 168.58 -56.77
N LYS A 309 -80.01 169.32 -55.93
CA LYS A 309 -80.56 170.38 -55.08
C LYS A 309 -80.68 171.71 -55.83
N GLU A 310 -79.68 172.07 -56.64
CA GLU A 310 -79.72 173.29 -57.47
C GLU A 310 -80.79 173.22 -58.57
N ARG A 311 -81.02 172.02 -59.12
CA ARG A 311 -82.05 171.78 -60.16
C ARG A 311 -83.46 172.19 -59.72
N ASN A 312 -83.82 171.90 -58.47
CA ASN A 312 -85.19 172.05 -58.00
C ASN A 312 -85.58 173.52 -57.72
N ASP A 313 -84.68 174.33 -57.18
CA ASP A 313 -84.97 175.75 -56.88
C ASP A 313 -85.06 176.62 -58.14
N LEU A 314 -84.33 176.29 -59.20
CA LEU A 314 -84.50 176.95 -60.51
C LEU A 314 -85.89 176.66 -61.11
N ASN A 315 -86.41 175.44 -60.94
CA ASN A 315 -87.69 175.02 -61.51
C ASN A 315 -88.88 175.80 -60.90
N ASN A 316 -88.79 176.13 -59.61
CA ASN A 316 -89.81 176.91 -58.89
C ASN A 316 -89.95 178.37 -59.39
N ARG A 317 -88.98 178.90 -60.16
CA ARG A 317 -89.04 180.26 -60.73
C ARG A 317 -89.67 180.36 -62.12
N LEU A 318 -89.87 179.25 -62.82
CA LEU A 318 -90.36 179.25 -64.21
C LEU A 318 -91.87 178.96 -64.33
N SER A 319 -92.49 178.30 -63.36
CA SER A 319 -93.90 177.88 -63.43
C SER A 319 -94.93 179.00 -63.19
N LEU A 320 -94.56 180.27 -63.36
CA LEU A 320 -95.46 181.43 -63.27
C LEU A 320 -96.02 181.87 -64.65
N LEU A 321 -95.62 181.20 -65.74
CA LEU A 321 -96.11 181.51 -67.08
C LEU A 321 -96.49 180.24 -67.87
N GLN A 322 -97.77 180.26 -68.27
CA GLN A 322 -98.39 179.54 -69.37
C GLN A 322 -98.82 178.07 -69.15
N GLU A 323 -100.06 177.83 -69.55
CA GLU A 323 -100.89 176.64 -69.37
C GLU A 323 -101.62 176.37 -70.70
N GLN A 324 -101.46 175.19 -71.31
CA GLN A 324 -102.37 174.47 -72.24
C GLN A 324 -101.66 173.38 -73.07
N ALA A 325 -102.40 172.30 -73.40
CA ALA A 325 -102.05 171.15 -74.27
C ALA A 325 -100.88 170.22 -73.82
N GLY A 326 -100.84 168.93 -74.19
CA GLY A 326 -101.89 168.09 -74.82
C GLY A 326 -101.42 166.75 -75.43
N ASP A 327 -101.98 165.64 -74.93
CA ASP A 327 -102.16 164.28 -75.54
C ASP A 327 -100.99 163.29 -75.87
N LYS A 328 -101.08 162.09 -75.23
CA LYS A 328 -100.84 160.65 -75.63
C LYS A 328 -99.69 160.12 -76.53
N GLY A 329 -99.33 158.85 -76.24
CA GLY A 329 -98.72 157.81 -77.12
C GLY A 329 -97.51 157.10 -76.46
N THR A 330 -97.52 155.83 -76.00
CA THR A 330 -97.60 154.48 -76.68
C THR A 330 -96.38 154.15 -77.56
N GLU A 331 -95.82 152.92 -77.64
CA GLU A 331 -96.25 151.57 -77.21
C GLU A 331 -95.06 150.54 -77.17
N ASP A 332 -95.22 149.40 -76.48
CA ASP A 332 -94.66 148.02 -76.74
C ASP A 332 -93.13 147.74 -76.94
N THR A 333 -92.57 146.51 -76.78
CA THR A 333 -93.07 145.16 -76.36
C THR A 333 -91.95 144.29 -75.70
N PRO A 334 -92.26 143.15 -75.02
CA PRO A 334 -91.33 142.10 -74.52
C PRO A 334 -91.30 140.88 -75.52
N PRO A 335 -91.06 139.57 -75.18
CA PRO A 335 -90.64 138.85 -73.94
C PRO A 335 -89.66 137.63 -74.13
N ASP A 336 -89.47 136.86 -73.03
CA ASP A 336 -89.33 135.38 -72.93
C ASP A 336 -87.94 134.68 -73.08
N GLY A 337 -87.81 133.46 -72.50
CA GLY A 337 -86.71 132.49 -72.74
C GLY A 337 -86.09 131.74 -71.52
N GLN A 338 -86.41 130.45 -71.37
CA GLN A 338 -85.68 129.41 -70.58
C GLN A 338 -85.20 128.30 -71.59
N PRO A 339 -84.66 127.09 -71.26
CA PRO A 339 -84.03 126.50 -70.05
C PRO A 339 -82.74 125.63 -70.37
N THR A 340 -82.37 124.67 -69.48
CA THR A 340 -81.51 123.45 -69.69
C THR A 340 -79.98 123.61 -69.91
N GLY A 341 -79.11 122.60 -69.65
CA GLY A 341 -79.28 121.25 -69.04
C GLY A 341 -78.07 120.28 -69.25
N SER A 342 -78.11 119.08 -68.64
CA SER A 342 -77.09 117.96 -68.64
C SER A 342 -75.76 118.22 -67.89
N SER A 343 -75.12 117.27 -67.17
CA SER A 343 -74.86 115.80 -67.31
C SER A 343 -73.66 115.50 -68.24
N THR A 344 -72.79 114.48 -68.08
CA THR A 344 -72.72 113.25 -67.24
C THR A 344 -71.58 113.32 -66.18
N GLY A 345 -71.30 112.36 -65.27
CA GLY A 345 -70.90 110.93 -65.41
C GLY A 345 -69.41 110.81 -65.81
N GLU A 346 -68.64 109.79 -65.44
CA GLU A 346 -68.89 108.49 -64.81
C GLU A 346 -67.59 107.98 -64.14
N GLU A 347 -67.71 107.23 -63.03
CA GLU A 347 -67.04 105.92 -62.74
C GLU A 347 -65.49 105.78 -62.72
N GLU A 348 -64.85 104.72 -62.18
CA GLU A 348 -65.29 103.43 -61.57
C GLU A 348 -64.20 102.88 -60.60
N GLU A 349 -64.52 101.85 -59.81
CA GLU A 349 -63.65 100.78 -59.21
C GLU A 349 -62.34 101.09 -58.43
N GLY A 350 -61.87 100.22 -57.54
CA GLY A 350 -62.47 98.96 -57.03
C GLY A 350 -61.43 98.02 -56.39
N ASP A 351 -61.97 97.04 -55.66
CA ASP A 351 -61.43 95.73 -55.24
C ASP A 351 -60.07 95.56 -54.50
N ASP A 352 -59.80 94.40 -53.90
CA ASP A 352 -60.50 93.70 -52.78
C ASP A 352 -59.59 92.54 -52.26
N GLU A 353 -60.17 91.55 -51.56
CA GLU A 353 -59.62 90.22 -51.17
C GLU A 353 -58.60 90.26 -49.98
N GLU A 354 -58.71 89.50 -48.87
CA GLU A 354 -59.07 88.06 -48.62
C GLU A 354 -57.91 87.10 -49.03
N GLU A 355 -57.61 85.95 -48.40
CA GLU A 355 -58.14 85.09 -47.31
C GLU A 355 -56.97 84.76 -46.31
N GLU A 356 -57.10 84.18 -45.10
CA GLU A 356 -57.30 82.76 -44.68
C GLU A 356 -56.23 81.76 -45.25
N GLU A 357 -55.87 80.59 -44.66
CA GLU A 357 -56.40 79.80 -43.52
C GLU A 357 -55.27 78.93 -42.85
N GLU A 358 -55.67 77.84 -42.17
CA GLU A 358 -55.00 76.91 -41.23
C GLU A 358 -54.02 75.85 -41.86
N GLU A 359 -53.62 74.66 -41.33
CA GLU A 359 -53.92 73.86 -40.11
C GLU A 359 -52.75 72.88 -39.69
N GLU A 360 -53.04 71.66 -39.18
CA GLU A 360 -52.17 70.68 -38.44
C GLU A 360 -51.18 69.83 -39.32
N GLU A 361 -50.63 68.63 -39.03
CA GLU A 361 -50.78 67.52 -38.04
C GLU A 361 -49.39 66.79 -37.90
N ALA A 362 -48.89 66.40 -36.72
CA ALA A 362 -49.10 65.13 -35.98
C ALA A 362 -48.04 64.00 -36.20
N CYS A 363 -48.27 62.81 -35.62
CA CYS A 363 -47.25 61.82 -35.25
C CYS A 363 -47.73 60.37 -35.41
N VAL A 364 -46.83 59.43 -35.77
CA VAL A 364 -47.10 57.98 -35.85
C VAL A 364 -45.98 57.17 -35.15
N HIS A 365 -46.32 55.95 -34.71
CA HIS A 365 -45.72 55.28 -33.55
C HIS A 365 -45.47 53.77 -33.79
N GLN A 366 -45.02 53.06 -32.74
CA GLN A 366 -45.09 51.59 -32.50
C GLN A 366 -43.97 50.63 -32.97
N THR A 367 -43.84 49.58 -32.15
CA THR A 367 -43.03 48.36 -32.25
C THR A 367 -43.93 47.16 -32.61
N PRO A 368 -43.43 45.90 -32.72
CA PRO A 368 -43.65 44.95 -31.60
C PRO A 368 -42.63 43.79 -31.42
N ARG A 369 -42.89 42.93 -30.42
CA ARG A 369 -42.28 41.59 -30.07
C ARG A 369 -43.18 40.42 -30.62
N PRO A 370 -43.12 39.09 -30.29
CA PRO A 370 -42.62 38.31 -29.12
C PRO A 370 -41.33 37.46 -29.43
N SER A 371 -41.01 36.17 -29.12
CA SER A 371 -41.66 34.93 -28.58
C SER A 371 -40.62 33.95 -27.92
N GLU A 372 -40.99 32.68 -27.68
CA GLU A 372 -40.22 31.62 -26.95
C GLU A 372 -40.16 30.27 -27.72
N LEU A 373 -39.26 29.32 -27.33
CA LEU A 373 -39.51 27.86 -27.06
C LEU A 373 -38.26 26.92 -27.15
N ASP A 374 -37.83 26.40 -25.98
CA ASP A 374 -37.51 24.97 -25.62
C ASP A 374 -36.50 24.03 -26.37
N PRO A 375 -36.06 22.89 -25.74
CA PRO A 375 -34.71 22.32 -25.93
C PRO A 375 -34.60 20.91 -26.59
N VAL A 376 -33.38 20.35 -26.64
CA VAL A 376 -33.05 18.98 -27.14
C VAL A 376 -32.03 18.26 -26.23
N ASP A 377 -32.17 16.94 -26.08
CA ASP A 377 -31.32 16.01 -25.29
C ASP A 377 -30.66 14.92 -26.18
N LYS A 378 -29.51 14.36 -25.76
CA LYS A 378 -29.06 12.98 -26.12
C LYS A 378 -27.80 12.45 -25.38
N THR A 379 -28.08 11.53 -24.45
CA THR A 379 -27.35 10.33 -24.01
C THR A 379 -26.17 9.73 -24.83
N THR A 380 -25.17 9.18 -24.12
CA THR A 380 -24.49 7.85 -24.30
C THR A 380 -23.44 7.70 -23.16
N THR A 381 -23.60 6.90 -22.10
CA THR A 381 -23.63 5.42 -21.97
C THR A 381 -22.27 4.72 -22.06
N THR A 382 -21.69 4.37 -20.90
CA THR A 382 -20.90 3.14 -20.70
C THR A 382 -20.93 2.73 -19.22
N ALA A 383 -21.12 1.44 -18.95
CA ALA A 383 -21.01 0.84 -17.62
C ALA A 383 -20.50 -0.61 -17.76
N THR A 384 -19.61 -1.03 -16.84
CA THR A 384 -19.04 -2.37 -16.73
C THR A 384 -18.76 -2.69 -15.25
N PRO A 385 -18.72 -3.98 -14.85
CA PRO A 385 -19.26 -4.37 -13.54
C PRO A 385 -18.21 -4.84 -12.51
N SER A 386 -18.76 -5.30 -11.38
CA SER A 386 -18.11 -5.88 -10.19
C SER A 386 -17.07 -6.98 -10.46
N ASP A 387 -16.20 -7.19 -9.47
CA ASP A 387 -15.98 -8.54 -8.95
C ASP A 387 -15.71 -8.51 -7.42
N GLU A 388 -16.08 -9.58 -6.71
CA GLU A 388 -15.79 -9.81 -5.29
C GLU A 388 -14.72 -10.92 -5.16
N PRO A 389 -14.05 -11.03 -4.01
CA PRO A 389 -13.69 -12.35 -3.49
C PRO A 389 -14.29 -12.60 -2.09
N GLN A 390 -14.97 -13.74 -1.93
CA GLN A 390 -15.49 -14.21 -0.64
C GLN A 390 -14.40 -14.86 0.23
N GLU A 391 -14.63 -14.89 1.54
CA GLU A 391 -13.84 -15.66 2.51
C GLU A 391 -14.12 -17.17 2.41
N THR A 392 -13.10 -18.00 2.60
CA THR A 392 -13.26 -19.36 3.15
C THR A 392 -12.11 -19.67 4.11
N PRO A 393 -12.36 -20.24 5.31
CA PRO A 393 -11.31 -20.61 6.26
C PRO A 393 -10.72 -21.99 5.96
N THR A 394 -9.47 -22.22 6.41
CA THR A 394 -8.81 -23.54 6.37
C THR A 394 -8.32 -23.93 7.77
N THR A 395 -8.40 -25.22 8.11
CA THR A 395 -8.13 -25.74 9.46
C THR A 395 -7.19 -26.95 9.42
N GLU A 396 -5.96 -26.75 9.86
CA GLU A 396 -4.91 -27.74 10.21
C GLU A 396 -4.09 -27.05 11.33
N GLN A 397 -3.72 -27.64 12.48
CA GLN A 397 -3.74 -29.02 12.98
C GLN A 397 -2.66 -29.97 12.44
N ASP A 398 -1.42 -29.70 12.85
CA ASP A 398 -0.59 -30.63 13.65
C ASP A 398 0.13 -29.82 14.76
#